data_AF-A0A9D1BQ08-F1
#
_entry.id   AF-A0A9D1BQ08-F1
#
_cell.length_a   1.000
_cell.length_b   1.000
_cell.length_c   1.000
_cell.angle_alpha   90.00
_cell.angle_beta   90.00
_cell.angle_gamma   90.00
#
_symmetry.space_group_name_H-M   'P 1'
#
loop_
_entity.id
_entity.type
_entity.pdbx_description
1 polymer ?
#
loop_
_entity_poly.entity_id
_entity_poly.type
_entity_poly.pdbx_seq_one_letter_code
_entity_poly.pdbx_strand_id
1 'polypeptide(L)'
;MAELEADGPINTIDDVLARLDAIEALPEAALKARAEELAARMLGLGETILQFWVRSRGETPTTQEKEGFVILALHRQGAKGEPSFNACRETCREIVFQHNVILQSGEDTVRLSALRLMVMVVRHLALFVSGKLEVAGLGEFCCASKSIRQKSDIADATNMI
;
A
#
# COMPACT_ATOMS: atom_id res chain seq x y z
N MET A 1 19.06 -9.69 -20.27
CA MET A 1 17.63 -9.34 -20.11
C MET A 1 17.15 -10.13 -18.91
N ALA A 2 17.07 -9.50 -17.74
CA ALA A 2 16.49 -10.17 -16.59
C ALA A 2 14.97 -10.11 -16.77
N GLU A 3 14.38 -11.24 -17.16
CA GLU A 3 12.95 -11.45 -17.06
C GLU A 3 12.55 -11.21 -15.60
N LEU A 4 11.64 -10.26 -15.38
CA LEU A 4 10.98 -10.09 -14.10
C LEU A 4 9.91 -11.19 -13.97
N GLU A 5 10.35 -12.45 -14.02
CA GLU A 5 9.55 -13.62 -13.62
C GLU A 5 9.52 -13.66 -12.09
N ALA A 6 8.70 -12.78 -11.51
CA ALA A 6 8.28 -12.89 -10.12
C ALA A 6 6.87 -12.30 -9.95
N ASP A 7 5.95 -12.60 -10.85
CA ASP A 7 4.52 -12.30 -10.66
C ASP A 7 3.81 -13.47 -9.97
N GLY A 8 4.42 -13.97 -8.90
CA GLY A 8 3.76 -14.89 -7.99
C GLY A 8 2.51 -14.23 -7.38
N PRO A 9 1.50 -15.01 -6.97
CA PRO A 9 0.26 -14.46 -6.44
C PRO A 9 0.53 -13.52 -5.25
N ILE A 10 -0.14 -12.38 -5.23
CA ILE A 10 -0.09 -11.42 -4.14
C ILE A 10 -1.19 -11.79 -3.16
N ASN A 11 -0.81 -12.42 -2.04
CA ASN A 11 -1.77 -12.89 -1.04
C ASN A 11 -1.73 -12.07 0.24
N THR A 12 -0.64 -11.34 0.48
CA THR A 12 -0.41 -10.58 1.72
C THR A 12 0.06 -9.13 1.45
N ILE A 13 0.13 -8.32 2.51
CA ILE A 13 0.76 -6.99 2.41
C ILE A 13 2.29 -7.12 2.27
N ASP A 14 2.91 -8.09 2.94
CA ASP A 14 4.35 -8.35 2.82
C ASP A 14 4.73 -8.73 1.40
N ASP A 15 3.86 -9.48 0.72
CA ASP A 15 3.99 -9.75 -0.69
C ASP A 15 4.12 -8.44 -1.48
N VAL A 16 3.20 -7.49 -1.27
CA VAL A 16 3.22 -6.19 -1.94
C VAL A 16 4.52 -5.44 -1.64
N LEU A 17 4.94 -5.38 -0.37
CA LEU A 17 6.17 -4.68 0.02
C LEU A 17 7.41 -5.28 -0.69
N ALA A 18 7.50 -6.60 -0.79
CA ALA A 18 8.57 -7.26 -1.51
C ALA A 18 8.59 -6.90 -3.02
N ARG A 19 7.41 -6.73 -3.66
CA ARG A 19 7.35 -6.27 -5.06
C ARG A 19 7.83 -4.82 -5.19
N LEU A 20 7.49 -3.96 -4.23
CA LEU A 20 7.95 -2.57 -4.22
C LEU A 20 9.46 -2.48 -4.05
N ASP A 21 10.04 -3.28 -3.16
CA ASP A 21 11.50 -3.36 -2.94
C ASP A 21 12.22 -3.82 -4.21
N ALA A 22 11.68 -4.82 -4.91
CA ALA A 22 12.23 -5.30 -6.18
C ALA A 22 12.21 -4.22 -7.27
N ILE A 23 11.16 -3.39 -7.32
CA ILE A 23 11.04 -2.30 -8.29
C ILE A 23 11.97 -1.14 -7.94
N GLU A 24 12.09 -0.79 -6.66
CA GLU A 24 13.01 0.25 -6.18
C GLU A 24 14.48 -0.12 -6.47
N ALA A 25 14.81 -1.41 -6.44
CA ALA A 25 16.15 -1.92 -6.76
C ALA A 25 16.48 -1.94 -8.26
N LEU A 26 15.52 -1.66 -9.15
CA LEU A 26 15.78 -1.66 -10.59
C LEU A 26 16.73 -0.51 -10.99
N PRO A 27 17.64 -0.75 -11.96
CA PRO A 27 18.48 0.31 -12.49
C PRO A 27 17.61 1.35 -13.20
N GLU A 28 18.03 2.62 -13.17
CA GLU A 28 17.27 3.72 -13.75
C GLU A 28 16.91 3.51 -15.23
N ALA A 29 17.83 2.91 -16.01
CA ALA A 29 17.57 2.58 -17.41
C ALA A 29 16.37 1.62 -17.57
N ALA A 30 16.21 0.66 -16.66
CA ALA A 30 15.07 -0.27 -16.67
C ALA A 30 13.77 0.43 -16.22
N LEU A 31 13.85 1.31 -15.22
CA LEU A 31 12.71 2.11 -14.77
C LEU A 31 12.17 2.99 -15.91
N LYS A 32 13.05 3.67 -16.64
CA LYS A 32 12.69 4.50 -17.81
C LYS A 32 12.05 3.67 -18.92
N ALA A 33 12.68 2.57 -19.30
CA ALA A 33 12.20 1.70 -20.38
C ALA A 33 10.83 1.06 -20.09
N ARG A 34 10.45 0.94 -18.81
CA ARG A 34 9.24 0.23 -18.37
C ARG A 34 8.27 1.12 -17.60
N ALA A 35 8.38 2.43 -17.71
CA ALA A 35 7.65 3.36 -16.84
C ALA A 35 6.12 3.15 -16.89
N GLU A 36 5.53 2.98 -18.07
CA GLU A 36 4.08 2.74 -18.23
C GLU A 36 3.65 1.40 -17.64
N GLU A 37 4.42 0.33 -17.90
CA GLU A 37 4.15 -1.00 -17.34
C GLU A 37 4.20 -0.96 -15.81
N LEU A 38 5.23 -0.33 -15.26
CA LEU A 38 5.41 -0.20 -13.81
C LEU A 38 4.34 0.70 -13.19
N ALA A 39 3.88 1.75 -13.87
CA ALA A 39 2.77 2.58 -13.43
C ALA A 39 1.45 1.78 -13.32
N ALA A 40 1.14 0.99 -14.35
CA ALA A 40 -0.04 0.10 -14.33
C ALA A 40 0.06 -0.93 -13.19
N ARG A 41 1.25 -1.52 -13.00
CA ARG A 41 1.51 -2.42 -11.86
C ARG A 41 1.31 -1.72 -10.52
N MET A 42 1.82 -0.51 -10.33
CA MET A 42 1.65 0.26 -9.09
C MET A 42 0.18 0.56 -8.79
N LEU A 43 -0.61 0.91 -9.82
CA LEU A 43 -2.05 1.11 -9.68
C LEU A 43 -2.73 -0.19 -9.22
N GLY A 44 -2.42 -1.32 -9.86
CA GLY A 44 -2.95 -2.64 -9.48
C GLY A 44 -2.54 -3.10 -8.08
N LEU A 45 -1.32 -2.78 -7.63
CA LEU A 45 -0.89 -3.01 -6.25
C LEU A 45 -1.72 -2.17 -5.27
N GLY A 46 -1.94 -0.89 -5.57
CA GLY A 46 -2.81 -0.01 -4.79
C GLY A 46 -4.22 -0.56 -4.62
N GLU A 47 -4.80 -1.09 -5.71
CA GLU A 47 -6.11 -1.75 -5.68
C GLU A 47 -6.07 -3.02 -4.83
N THR A 48 -5.06 -3.87 -5.00
CA THR A 48 -4.89 -5.11 -4.24
C THR A 48 -4.82 -4.85 -2.73
N ILE A 49 -4.08 -3.81 -2.31
CA ILE A 49 -4.01 -3.39 -0.90
C ILE A 49 -5.41 -3.05 -0.36
N LEU A 50 -6.20 -2.27 -1.10
CA LEU A 50 -7.56 -1.92 -0.68
C LEU A 50 -8.51 -3.12 -0.69
N GLN A 51 -8.32 -4.06 -1.61
CA GLN A 51 -9.09 -5.31 -1.63
C GLN A 51 -8.80 -6.17 -0.40
N PHE A 52 -7.57 -6.19 0.13
CA PHE A 52 -7.28 -6.88 1.39
C PHE A 52 -8.08 -6.30 2.55
N TRP A 53 -8.13 -4.97 2.66
CA TRP A 53 -8.97 -4.30 3.67
C TRP A 53 -10.45 -4.66 3.54
N VAL A 54 -10.99 -4.62 2.32
CA VAL A 54 -12.41 -4.92 2.10
C VAL A 54 -12.72 -6.39 2.40
N ARG A 55 -11.89 -7.34 1.91
CA ARG A 55 -12.07 -8.77 2.15
C ARG A 55 -11.93 -9.14 3.62
N SER A 56 -11.01 -8.51 4.36
CA SER A 56 -10.82 -8.81 5.78
C SER A 56 -12.03 -8.44 6.63
N ARG A 57 -12.86 -7.51 6.17
CA ARG A 57 -14.15 -7.16 6.78
C ARG A 57 -15.32 -8.05 6.29
N GLY A 58 -15.04 -9.11 5.54
CA GLY A 58 -16.05 -10.02 5.00
C GLY A 58 -16.85 -9.43 3.83
N GLU A 59 -16.40 -8.33 3.23
CA GLU A 59 -17.05 -7.71 2.09
C GLU A 59 -16.44 -8.20 0.76
N THR A 60 -17.25 -8.18 -0.30
CA THR A 60 -16.75 -8.39 -1.67
C THR A 60 -16.20 -7.07 -2.21
N PRO A 61 -14.94 -7.01 -2.70
CA PRO A 61 -14.41 -5.81 -3.33
C PRO A 61 -15.22 -5.39 -4.55
N THR A 62 -15.53 -4.10 -4.62
CA THR A 62 -16.20 -3.52 -5.78
C THR A 62 -15.32 -3.62 -7.03
N THR A 63 -15.96 -3.89 -8.17
CA THR A 63 -15.36 -3.79 -9.51
C THR A 63 -15.80 -2.52 -10.23
N GLN A 64 -16.58 -1.67 -9.57
CA GLN A 64 -17.02 -0.39 -10.13
C GLN A 64 -15.85 0.59 -10.18
N GLU A 65 -15.91 1.52 -11.12
CA GLU A 65 -14.99 2.63 -11.20
C GLU A 65 -15.59 3.89 -10.57
N LYS A 66 -14.71 4.72 -10.03
CA LYS A 66 -15.03 6.11 -9.70
C LYS A 66 -14.00 6.99 -10.38
N GLU A 67 -14.47 7.98 -11.14
CA GLU A 67 -13.60 8.88 -11.91
C GLU A 67 -12.68 8.11 -12.89
N GLY A 68 -13.10 6.92 -13.35
CA GLY A 68 -12.34 6.04 -14.25
C GLY A 68 -11.38 5.08 -13.55
N PHE A 69 -11.37 5.00 -12.22
CA PHE A 69 -10.43 4.14 -11.48
C PHE A 69 -11.13 3.29 -10.42
N VAL A 70 -10.80 2.00 -10.35
CA VAL A 70 -11.32 1.07 -9.35
C VAL A 70 -10.76 1.39 -7.97
N ILE A 71 -9.48 1.80 -7.85
CA ILE A 71 -8.87 2.21 -6.57
C ILE A 71 -9.69 3.27 -5.82
N LEU A 72 -10.30 4.23 -6.53
CA LEU A 72 -11.09 5.30 -5.92
C LEU A 72 -12.47 4.81 -5.43
N ALA A 73 -13.04 3.81 -6.12
CA ALA A 73 -14.26 3.14 -5.69
C ALA A 73 -13.99 2.21 -4.49
N LEU A 74 -12.90 1.46 -4.51
CA LEU A 74 -12.43 0.62 -3.40
C LEU A 74 -12.16 1.46 -2.15
N HIS A 75 -11.50 2.61 -2.27
CA HIS A 75 -11.30 3.52 -1.15
C HIS A 75 -12.63 3.97 -0.54
N ARG A 76 -13.59 4.38 -1.40
CA ARG A 76 -14.93 4.77 -0.95
C ARG A 76 -15.65 3.64 -0.22
N GLN A 77 -15.53 2.40 -0.70
CA GLN A 77 -16.07 1.22 -0.01
C GLN A 77 -15.37 1.01 1.34
N GLY A 78 -14.03 1.04 1.36
CA GLY A 78 -13.21 0.84 2.56
C GLY A 78 -13.51 1.86 3.67
N ALA A 79 -13.82 3.10 3.31
CA ALA A 79 -14.18 4.17 4.25
C ALA A 79 -15.62 4.08 4.78
N LYS A 80 -16.49 3.27 4.16
CA LYS A 80 -17.86 3.10 4.65
C LYS A 80 -17.83 2.38 6.00
N GLY A 81 -18.46 2.98 7.00
CA GLY A 81 -18.51 2.45 8.37
C GLY A 81 -17.20 2.56 9.16
N GLU A 82 -16.11 3.06 8.55
CA GLU A 82 -14.82 3.26 9.21
C GLU A 82 -14.25 4.64 8.82
N PRO A 83 -14.64 5.71 9.56
CA PRO A 83 -14.23 7.07 9.24
C PRO A 83 -12.71 7.27 9.23
N SER A 84 -11.96 6.56 10.07
CA SER A 84 -10.50 6.70 10.13
C SER A 84 -9.81 6.19 8.85
N PHE A 85 -10.45 5.32 8.07
CA PHE A 85 -9.90 4.84 6.80
C PHE A 85 -9.89 5.94 5.72
N ASN A 86 -10.74 6.97 5.84
CA ASN A 86 -10.73 8.11 4.91
C ASN A 86 -9.41 8.93 4.98
N ALA A 87 -8.54 8.67 5.96
CA ALA A 87 -7.21 9.26 6.04
C ALA A 87 -6.31 8.91 4.83
N CYS A 88 -6.56 7.78 4.14
CA CYS A 88 -5.81 7.40 2.94
C CYS A 88 -6.42 7.90 1.61
N ARG A 89 -7.43 8.78 1.67
CA ARG A 89 -8.10 9.36 0.48
C ARG A 89 -7.13 10.03 -0.48
N GLU A 90 -6.25 10.88 0.05
CA GLU A 90 -5.27 11.60 -0.77
C GLU A 90 -4.18 10.66 -1.29
N THR A 91 -3.77 9.66 -0.49
CA THR A 91 -2.85 8.61 -0.95
C THR A 91 -3.39 7.90 -2.20
N CYS A 92 -4.69 7.55 -2.22
CA CYS A 92 -5.30 6.90 -3.38
C CYS A 92 -5.38 7.83 -4.60
N ARG A 93 -5.66 9.13 -4.38
CA ARG A 93 -5.67 10.13 -5.46
C ARG A 93 -4.29 10.37 -6.03
N GLU A 94 -3.26 10.40 -5.18
CA GLU A 94 -1.89 10.62 -5.58
C GLU A 94 -1.38 9.47 -6.47
N ILE A 95 -1.74 8.22 -6.16
CA ILE A 95 -1.44 7.07 -7.04
C ILE A 95 -2.02 7.29 -8.44
N VAL A 96 -3.30 7.67 -8.52
CA VAL A 96 -3.96 7.97 -9.79
C VAL A 96 -3.30 9.14 -10.52
N PHE A 97 -2.94 10.19 -9.79
CA PHE A 97 -2.30 11.37 -10.35
C PHE A 97 -0.92 11.01 -10.95
N GLN A 98 -0.06 10.32 -10.21
CA GLN A 98 1.26 9.93 -10.70
C GLN A 98 1.19 8.94 -11.86
N HIS A 99 0.23 8.01 -11.84
CA HIS A 99 -0.07 7.15 -12.99
C HIS A 99 -0.34 7.99 -14.24
N ASN A 100 -1.23 8.97 -14.15
CA ASN A 100 -1.58 9.82 -15.28
C ASN A 100 -0.41 10.69 -15.75
N VAL A 101 0.42 11.21 -14.83
CA VAL A 101 1.66 11.93 -15.19
C VAL A 101 2.59 11.05 -16.02
N ILE A 102 2.77 9.78 -15.64
CA ILE A 102 3.65 8.84 -16.36
C ILE A 102 3.13 8.54 -17.77
N LEU A 103 1.81 8.39 -17.93
CA LEU A 103 1.18 8.10 -19.23
C LEU A 103 1.15 9.31 -20.17
N GLN A 104 1.03 10.52 -19.62
CA GLN A 104 0.83 11.74 -20.42
C GLN A 104 2.13 12.51 -20.68
N SER A 105 3.16 12.30 -19.86
CA SER A 105 4.44 12.97 -20.05
C SER A 105 5.27 12.30 -21.14
N GLY A 106 5.83 13.10 -22.05
CA GLY A 106 6.86 12.67 -23.00
C GLY A 106 8.30 12.77 -22.47
N GLU A 107 8.48 13.25 -21.24
CA GLU A 107 9.81 13.49 -20.65
C GLU A 107 10.20 12.41 -19.65
N ASP A 108 11.29 11.69 -19.94
CA ASP A 108 11.77 10.58 -19.11
C ASP A 108 12.13 10.99 -17.67
N THR A 109 12.63 12.21 -17.47
CA THR A 109 12.95 12.75 -16.14
C THR A 109 11.70 12.92 -15.29
N VAL A 110 10.62 13.44 -15.87
CA VAL A 110 9.32 13.61 -15.20
C VAL A 110 8.71 12.25 -14.90
N ARG A 111 8.68 11.35 -15.89
CA ARG A 111 8.13 9.98 -15.72
C ARG A 111 8.86 9.21 -14.63
N LEU A 112 10.19 9.31 -14.58
CA LEU A 112 11.00 8.66 -13.56
C LEU A 112 10.73 9.22 -12.16
N SER A 113 10.63 10.55 -12.03
CA SER A 113 10.28 11.19 -10.77
C SER A 113 8.89 10.76 -10.28
N ALA A 114 7.91 10.76 -11.18
CA ALA A 114 6.55 10.32 -10.90
C ALA A 114 6.50 8.85 -10.49
N LEU A 115 7.24 7.96 -11.17
CA LEU A 115 7.30 6.55 -10.82
C LEU A 115 7.91 6.31 -9.44
N ARG A 116 9.01 6.99 -9.11
CA ARG A 116 9.64 6.89 -7.77
C ARG A 116 8.69 7.37 -6.68
N LEU A 117 7.97 8.46 -6.91
CA LEU A 117 6.96 8.96 -5.98
C LEU A 117 5.79 7.96 -5.87
N MET A 118 5.32 7.40 -6.98
CA MET A 118 4.25 6.40 -6.98
C MET A 118 4.61 5.17 -6.14
N VAL A 119 5.85 4.66 -6.24
CA VAL A 119 6.36 3.56 -5.39
C VAL A 119 6.27 3.92 -3.90
N MET A 120 6.72 5.12 -3.52
CA MET A 120 6.64 5.60 -2.13
C MET A 120 5.20 5.68 -1.63
N VAL A 121 4.29 6.21 -2.46
CA VAL A 121 2.87 6.39 -2.09
C VAL A 121 2.15 5.05 -1.96
N VAL A 122 2.43 4.08 -2.85
CA VAL A 122 1.90 2.71 -2.73
C VAL A 122 2.46 2.02 -1.48
N ARG A 123 3.75 2.20 -1.15
CA ARG A 123 4.35 1.71 0.10
C ARG A 123 3.65 2.29 1.31
N HIS A 124 3.39 3.60 1.32
CA HIS A 124 2.65 4.25 2.40
C HIS A 124 1.23 3.67 2.55
N LEU A 125 0.51 3.43 1.45
CA LEU A 125 -0.80 2.80 1.48
C LEU A 125 -0.75 1.40 2.09
N ALA A 126 0.25 0.59 1.69
CA ALA A 126 0.45 -0.76 2.22
C ALA A 126 0.66 -0.74 3.74
N LEU A 127 1.55 0.12 4.23
CA LEU A 127 1.83 0.27 5.66
C LEU A 127 0.61 0.77 6.44
N PHE A 128 -0.11 1.75 5.88
CA PHE A 128 -1.35 2.26 6.49
C PHE A 128 -2.40 1.14 6.64
N VAL A 129 -2.66 0.38 5.58
CA VAL A 129 -3.64 -0.70 5.60
C VAL A 129 -3.19 -1.84 6.51
N SER A 130 -1.90 -2.18 6.53
CA SER A 130 -1.35 -3.15 7.49
C SER A 130 -1.64 -2.74 8.93
N GLY A 131 -1.40 -1.48 9.30
CA GLY A 131 -1.71 -0.97 10.63
C GLY A 131 -3.21 -0.98 10.94
N LYS A 132 -4.06 -0.71 9.95
CA LYS A 132 -5.54 -0.81 10.10
C LYS A 132 -6.00 -2.24 10.34
N LEU A 133 -5.42 -3.19 9.62
CA LEU A 133 -5.65 -4.62 9.79
C LEU A 133 -5.22 -5.07 11.20
N GLU A 134 -4.05 -4.64 11.68
CA GLU A 134 -3.54 -4.95 13.02
C GLU A 134 -4.46 -4.43 14.12
N VAL A 135 -4.84 -3.15 14.06
CA VAL A 135 -5.71 -2.53 15.06
C VAL A 135 -7.09 -3.19 15.09
N ALA A 136 -7.59 -3.66 13.95
CA ALA A 136 -8.88 -4.36 13.88
C ALA A 136 -8.79 -5.84 14.31
N GLY A 137 -7.59 -6.37 14.56
CA GLY A 137 -7.37 -7.80 14.78
C GLY A 137 -7.69 -8.65 13.56
N LEU A 138 -7.59 -8.06 12.36
CA LEU A 138 -7.93 -8.68 11.09
C LEU A 138 -6.66 -9.03 10.31
N GLY A 139 -6.34 -10.31 10.18
CA GLY A 139 -5.14 -10.79 9.47
C GLY A 139 -4.33 -11.80 10.29
N GLU A 140 -3.38 -12.47 9.65
CA GLU A 140 -2.42 -13.34 10.34
C GLU A 140 -1.25 -12.50 10.87
N PHE A 141 -1.36 -12.04 12.10
CA PHE A 141 -0.23 -11.40 12.80
C PHE A 141 0.62 -12.50 13.42
N CYS A 142 1.79 -12.77 12.82
CA CYS A 142 2.78 -13.61 13.46
C CYS A 142 3.29 -12.87 14.71
N CYS A 143 2.84 -13.30 15.89
CA CYS A 143 3.14 -12.75 17.22
C CYS A 143 4.63 -12.84 17.63
N ALA A 144 5.56 -12.38 16.79
CA ALA A 144 6.98 -12.20 17.12
C ALA A 144 7.35 -10.74 17.42
N SER A 145 6.44 -9.78 17.19
CA SER A 145 6.64 -8.40 17.64
C SER A 145 6.37 -8.31 19.14
N LYS A 146 7.45 -8.38 19.94
CA LYS A 146 7.43 -8.01 21.36
C LYS A 146 6.71 -6.67 21.55
N SER A 147 5.72 -6.62 22.43
CA SER A 147 5.04 -5.36 22.74
C SER A 147 6.06 -4.39 23.39
N ILE A 148 6.25 -3.24 22.76
CA ILE A 148 7.09 -2.16 23.31
C ILE A 148 6.43 -1.48 24.53
N ARG A 149 5.20 -1.87 24.87
CA ARG A 149 4.42 -1.43 26.02
C ARG A 149 4.18 -2.57 27.01
N GLN A 150 5.23 -3.21 27.50
CA GLN A 150 5.17 -3.69 28.87
C GLN A 150 5.49 -2.49 29.77
N LYS A 151 4.46 -1.99 30.45
CA LYS A 151 4.64 -1.07 31.59
C LYS A 151 5.73 -1.68 32.48
N SER A 152 6.85 -0.98 32.63
CA SER A 152 7.63 -1.12 33.84
C SER A 152 6.72 -0.65 34.96
N ASP A 153 6.15 -1.59 35.71
CA ASP A 153 5.58 -1.32 37.03
C ASP A 153 6.74 -0.81 37.90
N ILE A 154 7.02 0.49 37.80
CA ILE A 154 7.65 1.26 38.85
C ILE A 154 6.55 1.38 39.90
N ALA A 155 6.44 0.33 40.71
CA ALA A 155 5.74 0.38 41.98
C ALA A 155 6.57 1.30 42.88
N ASP A 156 6.12 2.55 42.96
CA ASP A 156 6.62 3.53 43.89
C ASP A 156 6.09 3.19 45.30
N ALA A 157 7.05 3.13 46.23
CA ALA A 157 6.98 3.31 47.68
C ALA A 157 5.83 2.71 48.53
N THR A 158 6.28 2.17 49.68
CA THR A 158 5.60 2.17 51.00
C THR A 158 4.96 0.85 51.43
N ASN A 159 5.75 -0.04 52.05
CA ASN A 159 5.48 -0.55 53.41
C ASN A 159 6.56 -1.57 53.85
N MET A 160 7.18 -1.35 55.02
CA MET A 160 7.31 -2.30 56.13
C MET A 160 8.52 -1.95 57.02
N ILE A 161 8.17 -1.45 58.21
CA ILE A 161 8.74 -1.74 59.55
C ILE A 161 10.25 -1.59 59.70
#